data_AF-A0A2E6HGC7-F1
#
_entry.id   AF-A0A2E6HGC7-F1
#
_cell.length_a   1.000
_cell.length_b   1.000
_cell.length_c   1.000
_cell.angle_alpha   90.00
_cell.angle_beta   90.00
_cell.angle_gamma   90.00
#
_symmetry.space_group_name_H-M   'P 1'
#
loop_
_entity.id
_entity.type
_entity.pdbx_description
1 polymer ?
#
loop_
_entity_poly.entity_id
_entity_poly.type
_entity_poly.pdbx_seq_one_letter_code
_entity_poly.pdbx_strand_id
1 'polypeptide(L)'
;MTDPNIVLVGSESVKKPEIIMKTISLLNKLTQILAVALVALLVGCGQAPSSSDSSDAAKIDALEKENQKLKESLATAQKRIGNLLAERGVTTTVVQSGLSVPEILDELKEIKMTSENKSSVQRRINFLLESLVEQGDASVPHIRDFLNEMEDVEFAVQRSSEEESRSRGRSDRANEWMERMRNRGRSSSSLSFDQPPSLRIALMDVLKEIGGSNAEATLGEVLSKTARGFEVAYVAKTVRSMIGDDAYRKEAIAAAHDLLSNPIEIPNPNTFDRNSKRYLFNVLEMYNDQTFIQIAQGMLVTDDGKIDNTVLDYLDDVGKEQSMDAIYQAFKSGNVTDRGDLEDLAEAGVKYAGSNPQANQMFNEIMSSDDTDMRVKWSVLREMDDSDDTAVLQSRLNLMSNIQPGENEAENKVMQMYSRQLEAKINGEEFDMRNEMRSLGTDFWRSAFGGRGDDRGRGDRGRDRGGDRRNQPTVIRGQ
;
A
#
# COMPACT_ATOMS: atom_id res chain seq x y z
N MET A 1 -76.90 -32.58 18.16
CA MET A 1 -76.41 -33.13 19.44
C MET A 1 -75.25 -32.24 19.85
N THR A 2 -75.50 -31.13 20.55
CA THR A 2 -75.78 -31.02 22.01
C THR A 2 -74.50 -30.85 22.84
N ASP A 3 -73.98 -29.62 22.82
CA ASP A 3 -73.55 -28.88 24.01
C ASP A 3 -74.53 -29.06 25.20
N PRO A 4 -74.15 -28.88 26.49
CA PRO A 4 -73.49 -27.64 26.97
C PRO A 4 -72.56 -27.76 28.20
N ASN A 5 -72.31 -26.59 28.82
CA ASN A 5 -71.58 -26.26 30.06
C ASN A 5 -70.07 -25.99 29.87
N ILE A 6 -69.52 -24.76 29.93
CA ILE A 6 -69.97 -23.47 30.53
C ILE A 6 -70.23 -23.62 32.07
N VAL A 7 -69.77 -22.79 33.02
CA VAL A 7 -69.24 -21.40 33.10
C VAL A 7 -67.99 -21.41 34.05
N LEU A 8 -67.38 -20.35 34.62
CA LEU A 8 -67.65 -18.91 34.82
C LEU A 8 -66.33 -18.08 34.81
N VAL A 9 -66.47 -16.78 34.55
CA VAL A 9 -65.63 -15.59 34.88
C VAL A 9 -64.39 -15.74 35.79
N GLY A 10 -63.32 -15.00 35.44
CA GLY A 10 -62.26 -14.57 36.38
C GLY A 10 -61.15 -13.73 35.72
N SER A 11 -61.16 -12.41 35.93
CA SER A 11 -60.15 -11.48 35.36
C SER A 11 -59.02 -11.18 36.34
N GLU A 12 -57.75 -11.40 35.96
CA GLU A 12 -56.62 -10.81 36.70
C GLU A 12 -55.41 -10.44 35.82
N SER A 13 -54.61 -9.50 36.31
CA SER A 13 -53.73 -8.61 35.55
C SER A 13 -52.64 -9.25 34.66
N VAL A 14 -52.52 -8.78 33.42
CA VAL A 14 -51.29 -8.86 32.62
C VAL A 14 -50.23 -7.92 33.20
N LYS A 15 -49.01 -8.43 33.50
CA LYS A 15 -47.87 -7.62 33.99
C LYS A 15 -46.55 -7.87 33.22
N LYS A 16 -46.37 -7.12 32.13
CA LYS A 16 -45.09 -6.59 31.58
C LYS A 16 -45.49 -5.49 30.59
N PRO A 17 -44.80 -4.32 30.54
CA PRO A 17 -43.36 -4.29 30.22
C PRO A 17 -42.57 -3.13 30.87
N GLU A 18 -41.88 -3.34 32.00
CA GLU A 18 -40.98 -2.32 32.58
C GLU A 18 -39.53 -2.36 32.06
N ILE A 19 -39.09 -3.49 31.47
CA ILE A 19 -37.68 -3.71 31.14
C ILE A 19 -37.26 -2.93 29.87
N ILE A 20 -38.14 -2.86 28.86
CA ILE A 20 -37.83 -2.33 27.53
C ILE A 20 -37.69 -0.79 27.53
N MET A 21 -38.41 -0.07 28.40
CA MET A 21 -38.28 1.40 28.48
C MET A 21 -36.95 1.85 29.11
N LYS A 22 -36.36 1.05 30.03
CA LYS A 22 -35.10 1.42 30.68
C LYS A 22 -33.90 1.35 29.72
N THR A 23 -33.87 0.41 28.77
CA THR A 23 -32.82 0.34 27.74
C THR A 23 -32.89 1.53 26.77
N ILE A 24 -34.08 1.93 26.32
CA ILE A 24 -34.25 3.08 25.41
C ILE A 24 -33.82 4.39 26.11
N SER A 25 -34.15 4.57 27.39
CA SER A 25 -33.72 5.76 28.15
C SER A 25 -32.20 5.86 28.39
N LEU A 26 -31.44 4.77 28.22
CA LEU A 26 -29.99 4.78 28.36
C LEU A 26 -29.29 5.21 27.06
N LEU A 27 -29.76 4.76 25.89
CA LEU A 27 -29.19 5.20 24.60
C LEU A 27 -29.30 6.73 24.41
N ASN A 28 -30.45 7.32 24.76
CA ASN A 28 -30.65 8.78 24.67
C ASN A 28 -29.77 9.61 25.61
N LYS A 29 -28.99 9.00 26.52
CA LYS A 29 -27.98 9.72 27.33
C LYS A 29 -26.56 9.60 26.78
N LEU A 30 -26.26 8.55 26.01
CA LEU A 30 -24.98 8.43 25.30
C LEU A 30 -24.91 9.39 24.10
N THR A 31 -26.02 9.59 23.38
CA THR A 31 -26.07 10.50 22.22
C THR A 31 -25.96 11.99 22.55
N GLN A 32 -26.11 12.39 23.82
CA GLN A 32 -25.91 13.79 24.24
C GLN A 32 -24.46 14.11 24.66
N ILE A 33 -23.63 13.11 24.94
CA ILE A 33 -22.24 13.30 25.36
C ILE A 33 -21.32 13.57 24.14
N LEU A 34 -21.68 13.05 22.96
CA LEU A 34 -20.90 13.22 21.72
C LEU A 34 -21.07 14.59 21.03
N ALA A 35 -21.87 15.51 21.59
CA ALA A 35 -22.34 16.71 20.90
C ALA A 35 -21.67 18.04 21.32
N VAL A 36 -20.70 18.01 22.25
CA VAL A 36 -20.10 19.23 22.85
C VAL A 36 -18.66 19.49 22.38
N ALA A 37 -18.00 18.51 21.75
CA ALA A 37 -16.58 18.57 21.38
C ALA A 37 -16.24 19.38 20.10
N LEU A 38 -17.14 20.22 19.58
CA LEU A 38 -17.09 20.69 18.18
C LEU A 38 -17.29 22.22 17.97
N VAL A 39 -17.03 23.06 18.99
CA VAL A 39 -17.14 24.53 18.88
C VAL A 39 -15.99 25.26 19.61
N ALA A 40 -14.73 24.84 19.41
CA ALA A 40 -13.57 25.37 20.16
C ALA A 40 -12.33 25.75 19.31
N LEU A 41 -12.36 25.63 17.97
CA LEU A 41 -11.23 25.97 17.09
C LEU A 41 -11.66 26.72 15.82
N LEU A 42 -12.07 27.98 15.97
CA LEU A 42 -12.02 28.99 14.90
C LEU A 42 -11.68 30.37 15.50
N VAL A 43 -11.14 31.26 14.66
CA VAL A 43 -10.72 32.64 14.97
C VAL A 43 -9.50 32.78 15.88
N GLY A 44 -8.34 32.50 15.31
CA GLY A 44 -7.09 33.17 15.72
C GLY A 44 -6.81 34.35 14.79
N CYS A 45 -7.16 35.59 15.20
CA CYS A 45 -6.49 36.87 14.89
C CYS A 45 -7.41 38.09 15.09
N GLY A 46 -6.89 39.13 15.76
CA GLY A 46 -7.07 40.49 15.24
C GLY A 46 -8.13 41.44 15.83
N GLN A 47 -8.71 41.20 17.02
CA GLN A 47 -9.35 42.26 17.82
C GLN A 47 -9.50 41.85 19.29
N ALA A 48 -9.28 42.80 20.21
CA ALA A 48 -9.43 42.58 21.66
C ALA A 48 -10.85 42.95 22.12
N PRO A 49 -11.68 42.02 22.62
CA PRO A 49 -13.01 42.32 23.12
C PRO A 49 -12.95 42.73 24.60
N SER A 50 -13.28 43.97 24.90
CA SER A 50 -13.46 44.46 26.27
C SER A 50 -14.90 44.28 26.75
N SER A 51 -15.28 43.08 27.19
CA SER A 51 -16.51 42.84 27.96
C SER A 51 -16.36 41.68 28.95
N SER A 52 -16.94 41.84 30.14
CA SER A 52 -16.92 40.84 31.21
C SER A 52 -18.17 39.96 31.16
N ASP A 53 -18.14 38.90 30.35
CA ASP A 53 -19.26 37.98 30.22
C ASP A 53 -19.17 36.81 31.20
N SER A 54 -20.06 36.78 32.20
CA SER A 54 -20.14 35.72 33.21
C SER A 54 -20.60 34.36 32.67
N SER A 55 -20.96 34.29 31.38
CA SER A 55 -21.47 33.09 30.71
C SER A 55 -20.42 31.98 30.63
N ASP A 56 -19.15 32.32 30.39
CA ASP A 56 -18.10 31.33 30.08
C ASP A 56 -17.40 30.81 31.33
N ALA A 57 -17.20 31.67 32.34
CA ALA A 57 -16.82 31.22 33.67
C ALA A 57 -17.81 30.18 34.21
N ALA A 58 -19.13 30.40 34.07
CA ALA A 58 -20.15 29.46 34.50
C ALA A 58 -20.15 28.12 33.73
N LYS A 59 -19.68 28.08 32.48
CA LYS A 59 -19.50 26.84 31.70
C LYS A 59 -18.28 26.06 32.18
N ILE A 60 -17.16 26.74 32.42
CA ILE A 60 -15.94 26.14 32.98
C ILE A 60 -16.24 25.53 34.35
N ASP A 61 -16.88 26.30 35.23
CA ASP A 61 -17.36 25.87 36.55
C ASP A 61 -18.28 24.64 36.50
N ALA A 62 -19.04 24.45 35.42
CA ALA A 62 -19.89 23.28 35.22
C ALA A 62 -19.08 22.06 34.74
N LEU A 63 -18.18 22.26 33.77
CA LEU A 63 -17.31 21.21 33.22
C LEU A 63 -16.33 20.66 34.27
N GLU A 64 -15.82 21.48 35.19
CA GLU A 64 -15.03 21.00 36.32
C GLU A 64 -15.85 20.13 37.28
N LYS A 65 -17.09 20.53 37.58
CA LYS A 65 -18.00 19.76 38.45
C LYS A 65 -18.43 18.45 37.81
N GLU A 66 -18.62 18.40 36.49
CA GLU A 66 -18.85 17.14 35.78
C GLU A 66 -17.58 16.26 35.76
N ASN A 67 -16.39 16.82 35.59
CA ASN A 67 -15.13 16.08 35.70
C ASN A 67 -14.91 15.48 37.09
N GLN A 68 -15.18 16.24 38.17
CA GLN A 68 -15.11 15.72 39.54
C GLN A 68 -16.11 14.58 39.75
N LYS A 69 -17.37 14.78 39.36
CA LYS A 69 -18.44 13.77 39.45
C LYS A 69 -18.16 12.51 38.63
N LEU A 70 -17.51 12.65 37.46
CA LEU A 70 -17.06 11.51 36.66
C LEU A 70 -15.95 10.74 37.38
N LYS A 71 -14.94 11.43 37.94
CA LYS A 71 -13.87 10.80 38.76
C LYS A 71 -14.44 10.09 40.00
N GLU A 72 -15.41 10.67 40.69
CA GLU A 72 -16.13 10.03 41.80
C GLU A 72 -16.90 8.78 41.33
N SER A 73 -17.57 8.85 40.17
CA SER A 73 -18.29 7.70 39.61
C SER A 73 -17.36 6.56 39.21
N LEU A 74 -16.17 6.88 38.69
CA LEU A 74 -15.13 5.93 38.30
C LEU A 74 -14.53 5.25 39.54
N ALA A 75 -14.15 6.03 40.56
CA ALA A 75 -13.69 5.49 41.84
C ALA A 75 -14.76 4.63 42.55
N THR A 76 -16.04 4.97 42.39
CA THR A 76 -17.17 4.17 42.90
C THR A 76 -17.34 2.87 42.11
N ALA A 77 -17.19 2.90 40.79
CA ALA A 77 -17.20 1.71 39.95
C ALA A 77 -16.04 0.76 40.28
N GLN A 78 -14.81 1.29 40.43
CA GLN A 78 -13.63 0.53 40.85
C GLN A 78 -13.85 -0.15 42.21
N LYS A 79 -14.36 0.58 43.22
CA LYS A 79 -14.73 -0.02 44.53
C LYS A 79 -15.78 -1.12 44.38
N ARG A 80 -16.78 -0.93 43.51
CA ARG A 80 -17.82 -1.94 43.26
C ARG A 80 -17.27 -3.20 42.58
N ILE A 81 -16.32 -3.05 41.66
CA ILE A 81 -15.60 -4.15 41.03
C ILE A 81 -14.76 -4.90 42.08
N GLY A 82 -14.00 -4.19 42.92
CA GLY A 82 -13.23 -4.79 44.02
C GLY A 82 -14.10 -5.60 45.00
N ASN A 83 -15.26 -5.08 45.38
CA ASN A 83 -16.21 -5.79 46.23
C ASN A 83 -16.75 -7.07 45.55
N LEU A 84 -17.11 -7.01 44.26
CA LEU A 84 -17.60 -8.17 43.50
C LEU A 84 -16.53 -9.25 43.29
N LEU A 85 -15.25 -8.87 43.24
CA LEU A 85 -14.13 -9.81 43.21
C LEU A 85 -13.95 -10.52 44.56
N ALA A 86 -14.03 -9.76 45.66
CA ALA A 86 -13.96 -10.29 47.02
C ALA A 86 -15.15 -11.23 47.36
N GLU A 87 -16.38 -10.89 46.96
CA GLU A 87 -17.55 -11.78 47.11
C GLU A 87 -17.40 -13.10 46.36
N ARG A 88 -16.59 -13.14 45.29
CA ARG A 88 -16.33 -14.35 44.49
C ARG A 88 -15.28 -15.28 45.10
N GLY A 89 -14.75 -14.95 46.29
CA GLY A 89 -13.70 -15.73 46.96
C GLY A 89 -12.34 -15.69 46.26
N VAL A 90 -12.18 -14.84 45.24
CA VAL A 90 -10.88 -14.59 44.63
C VAL A 90 -10.17 -13.59 45.52
N THR A 91 -9.05 -13.99 46.13
CA THR A 91 -8.15 -13.08 46.85
C THR A 91 -7.39 -12.24 45.83
N THR A 92 -8.08 -11.34 45.13
CA THR A 92 -7.44 -10.28 44.37
C THR A 92 -6.80 -9.32 45.36
N THR A 93 -5.50 -9.55 45.62
CA THR A 93 -4.55 -8.45 45.48
C THR A 93 -4.98 -7.63 44.26
N VAL A 94 -5.22 -6.33 44.45
CA VAL A 94 -5.48 -5.46 43.31
C VAL A 94 -4.26 -5.57 42.41
N VAL A 95 -4.46 -5.97 41.16
CA VAL A 95 -3.39 -6.11 40.16
C VAL A 95 -2.96 -4.71 39.74
N GLN A 96 -2.18 -4.08 40.62
CA GLN A 96 -1.26 -3.00 40.29
C GLN A 96 0.05 -3.56 39.69
N SER A 97 0.17 -4.89 39.60
CA SER A 97 1.17 -5.59 38.79
C SER A 97 0.70 -5.75 37.34
N GLY A 98 0.41 -4.62 36.69
CA GLY A 98 0.71 -4.51 35.27
C GLY A 98 2.24 -4.47 35.14
N LEU A 99 2.79 -5.02 34.05
CA LEU A 99 4.21 -4.87 33.75
C LEU A 99 4.48 -3.39 33.47
N SER A 100 5.57 -2.84 34.00
CA SER A 100 6.03 -1.51 33.64
C SER A 100 6.47 -1.47 32.18
N VAL A 101 6.49 -0.28 31.56
CA VAL A 101 6.85 -0.13 30.15
C VAL A 101 8.21 -0.80 29.79
N PRO A 102 9.29 -0.67 30.60
CA PRO A 102 10.53 -1.41 30.34
C PRO A 102 10.35 -2.94 30.37
N GLU A 103 9.66 -3.49 31.37
CA GLU A 103 9.42 -4.94 31.47
C GLU A 103 8.57 -5.48 30.31
N ILE A 104 7.66 -4.67 29.77
CA ILE A 104 6.89 -5.00 28.55
C ILE A 104 7.83 -5.03 27.33
N LEU A 105 8.69 -4.03 27.17
CA LEU A 105 9.64 -3.96 26.06
C LEU A 105 10.66 -5.09 26.11
N ASP A 106 11.18 -5.43 27.29
CA ASP A 106 12.09 -6.57 27.50
C ASP A 106 11.43 -7.91 27.14
N GLU A 107 10.18 -8.16 27.58
CA GLU A 107 9.46 -9.38 27.19
C GLU A 107 9.20 -9.41 25.67
N LEU A 108 8.85 -8.27 25.06
CA LEU A 108 8.67 -8.14 23.61
C LEU A 108 9.97 -8.38 22.83
N LYS A 109 11.14 -7.98 23.35
CA LYS A 109 12.47 -8.29 22.77
C LYS A 109 12.77 -9.80 22.81
N GLU A 110 12.42 -10.49 23.89
CA GLU A 110 12.76 -11.91 24.08
C GLU A 110 11.79 -12.91 23.40
N ILE A 111 10.59 -12.48 22.99
CA ILE A 111 9.54 -13.35 22.44
C ILE A 111 10.01 -14.13 21.19
N LYS A 112 9.81 -15.46 21.23
CA LYS A 112 10.12 -16.38 20.13
C LYS A 112 8.88 -17.18 19.72
N MET A 113 8.40 -16.91 18.51
CA MET A 113 7.23 -17.57 17.95
C MET A 113 7.62 -18.78 17.10
N THR A 114 7.08 -19.95 17.45
CA THR A 114 7.22 -21.22 16.73
C THR A 114 5.88 -21.65 16.12
N SER A 115 5.91 -22.69 15.27
CA SER A 115 4.70 -23.28 14.69
C SER A 115 3.73 -23.82 15.76
N GLU A 116 4.25 -24.32 16.87
CA GLU A 116 3.48 -24.91 17.98
C GLU A 116 2.87 -23.86 18.91
N ASN A 117 3.61 -22.79 19.22
CA ASN A 117 3.20 -21.79 20.21
C ASN A 117 2.46 -20.57 19.62
N LYS A 118 2.42 -20.42 18.29
CA LYS A 118 1.92 -19.22 17.56
C LYS A 118 0.67 -18.58 18.18
N SER A 119 -0.42 -19.33 18.30
CA SER A 119 -1.70 -18.78 18.77
C SER A 119 -1.72 -18.42 20.27
N SER A 120 -0.68 -18.78 21.03
CA SER A 120 -0.48 -18.33 22.41
C SER A 120 0.44 -17.10 22.45
N VAL A 121 1.57 -17.15 21.75
CA VAL A 121 2.52 -16.03 21.65
C VAL A 121 1.86 -14.80 21.05
N GLN A 122 1.09 -14.93 19.96
CA GLN A 122 0.41 -13.79 19.35
C GLN A 122 -0.58 -13.11 20.30
N ARG A 123 -1.30 -13.88 21.13
CA ARG A 123 -2.19 -13.29 22.16
C ARG A 123 -1.41 -12.58 23.26
N ARG A 124 -0.18 -13.02 23.57
CA ARG A 124 0.71 -12.33 24.50
C ARG A 124 1.27 -11.04 23.89
N ILE A 125 1.75 -11.07 22.64
CA ILE A 125 2.18 -9.86 21.90
C ILE A 125 1.05 -8.83 21.89
N ASN A 126 -0.15 -9.21 21.45
CA ASN A 126 -1.30 -8.28 21.41
C ASN A 126 -1.61 -7.69 22.79
N PHE A 127 -1.65 -8.49 23.86
CA PHE A 127 -1.88 -8.03 25.23
C PHE A 127 -0.79 -7.05 25.71
N LEU A 128 0.48 -7.32 25.39
CA LEU A 128 1.61 -6.46 25.76
C LEU A 128 1.55 -5.11 25.04
N LEU A 129 1.25 -5.10 23.73
CA LEU A 129 1.07 -3.87 22.95
C LEU A 129 -0.15 -3.06 23.43
N GLU A 130 -1.27 -3.71 23.71
CA GLU A 130 -2.48 -3.09 24.30
C GLU A 130 -2.15 -2.48 25.67
N SER A 131 -1.34 -3.15 26.49
CA SER A 131 -0.84 -2.63 27.78
C SER A 131 0.09 -1.41 27.64
N LEU A 132 0.74 -1.21 26.49
CA LEU A 132 1.51 0.01 26.20
C LEU A 132 0.59 1.18 25.79
N VAL A 133 -0.47 0.90 25.03
CA VAL A 133 -1.48 1.90 24.65
C VAL A 133 -2.29 2.36 25.87
N GLU A 134 -2.67 1.45 26.77
CA GLU A 134 -3.32 1.79 28.05
C GLU A 134 -2.46 2.72 28.95
N GLN A 135 -1.13 2.68 28.81
CA GLN A 135 -0.19 3.55 29.53
C GLN A 135 0.03 4.92 28.84
N GLY A 136 -0.41 5.10 27.59
CA GLY A 136 -0.47 6.39 26.90
C GLY A 136 0.88 7.11 26.80
N ASP A 137 0.88 8.43 27.05
CA ASP A 137 2.08 9.29 27.05
C ASP A 137 3.25 8.74 27.89
N ALA A 138 2.99 7.94 28.94
CA ALA A 138 4.05 7.35 29.77
C ALA A 138 4.88 6.29 29.02
N SER A 139 4.31 5.67 27.98
CA SER A 139 5.01 4.71 27.11
C SER A 139 5.94 5.38 26.11
N VAL A 140 5.61 6.61 25.68
CA VAL A 140 6.27 7.27 24.54
C VAL A 140 7.79 7.45 24.71
N PRO A 141 8.33 7.90 25.87
CA PRO A 141 9.78 8.03 26.04
C PRO A 141 10.54 6.70 25.91
N HIS A 142 10.03 5.63 26.52
CA HIS A 142 10.68 4.32 26.46
C HIS A 142 10.59 3.69 25.05
N ILE A 143 9.48 3.90 24.35
CA ILE A 143 9.33 3.48 22.95
C ILE A 143 10.30 4.27 22.05
N ARG A 144 10.43 5.58 22.27
CA ARG A 144 11.39 6.44 21.56
C ARG A 144 12.83 6.00 21.80
N ASP A 145 13.19 5.65 23.03
CA ASP A 145 14.52 5.16 23.36
C ASP A 145 14.81 3.82 22.64
N PHE A 146 13.90 2.84 22.69
CA PHE A 146 14.04 1.59 21.94
C PHE A 146 14.13 1.81 20.41
N LEU A 147 13.27 2.66 19.84
CA LEU A 147 13.31 2.94 18.40
C LEU A 147 14.64 3.59 17.97
N ASN A 148 15.32 4.29 18.88
CA ASN A 148 16.67 4.84 18.71
C ASN A 148 17.81 3.82 18.83
N GLU A 149 17.60 2.64 19.43
CA GLU A 149 18.61 1.57 19.50
C GLU A 149 18.86 0.91 18.13
N MET A 150 17.95 1.10 17.16
CA MET A 150 17.96 0.50 15.82
C MET A 150 17.92 -1.05 15.79
N GLU A 151 17.73 -1.70 16.94
CA GLU A 151 17.41 -3.12 17.05
C GLU A 151 15.99 -3.43 16.55
N ASP A 152 15.79 -4.60 15.94
CA ASP A 152 14.48 -5.10 15.53
C ASP A 152 14.33 -6.60 15.79
N VAL A 153 13.09 -7.04 16.03
CA VAL A 153 12.74 -8.44 16.31
C VAL A 153 11.58 -8.83 15.41
N GLU A 154 11.83 -9.68 14.41
CA GLU A 154 10.78 -10.23 13.55
C GLU A 154 9.79 -11.08 14.35
N PHE A 155 8.50 -10.82 14.22
CA PHE A 155 7.43 -11.71 14.67
C PHE A 155 7.13 -12.80 13.63
N ALA A 156 8.17 -13.25 12.92
CA ALA A 156 8.11 -14.38 12.01
C ALA A 156 8.05 -15.70 12.79
N VAL A 157 7.39 -16.71 12.20
CA VAL A 157 7.41 -18.07 12.76
C VAL A 157 8.77 -18.69 12.50
N GLN A 158 9.56 -18.84 13.56
CA GLN A 158 10.85 -19.52 13.54
C GLN A 158 10.62 -21.00 13.20
N ARG A 159 11.12 -21.44 12.04
CA ARG A 159 11.06 -22.82 11.57
C ARG A 159 12.33 -23.57 11.96
N SER A 160 12.24 -24.90 12.02
CA SER A 160 13.42 -25.73 12.22
C SER A 160 14.34 -25.70 10.99
N SER A 161 15.65 -25.87 11.19
CA SER A 161 16.64 -25.92 10.11
C SER A 161 16.39 -27.08 9.13
N GLU A 162 15.74 -28.17 9.57
CA GLU A 162 15.33 -29.25 8.68
C GLU A 162 14.14 -28.89 7.77
N GLU A 163 13.14 -28.14 8.27
CA GLU A 163 12.02 -27.66 7.44
C GLU A 163 12.51 -26.64 6.42
N GLU A 164 13.39 -25.74 6.85
CA GLU A 164 13.98 -24.71 5.98
C GLU A 164 14.79 -25.36 4.84
N SER A 165 15.60 -26.37 5.16
CA SER A 165 16.38 -27.15 4.18
C SER A 165 15.50 -27.93 3.19
N ARG A 166 14.33 -28.41 3.62
CA ARG A 166 13.34 -29.08 2.74
C ARG A 166 12.62 -28.09 1.81
N SER A 167 12.56 -26.81 2.17
CA SER A 167 11.94 -25.75 1.35
C SER A 167 12.88 -25.21 0.27
N ARG A 168 14.14 -24.94 0.61
CA ARG A 168 15.15 -24.34 -0.30
C ARG A 168 15.28 -25.04 -1.65
N GLY A 169 15.22 -26.37 -1.66
CA GLY A 169 15.37 -27.19 -2.89
C GLY A 169 14.29 -27.01 -3.98
N ARG A 170 13.27 -26.16 -3.76
CA ARG A 170 12.22 -25.88 -4.73
C ARG A 170 11.82 -24.39 -4.81
N SER A 171 12.36 -23.53 -3.95
CA SER A 171 11.90 -22.16 -3.79
C SER A 171 12.46 -21.20 -4.84
N ASP A 172 13.73 -21.28 -5.19
CA ASP A 172 14.45 -20.05 -5.56
C ASP A 172 14.01 -19.47 -6.92
N ARG A 173 13.83 -20.31 -7.96
CA ARG A 173 13.19 -19.89 -9.22
C ARG A 173 11.71 -19.53 -9.09
N ALA A 174 11.01 -20.06 -8.10
CA ALA A 174 9.62 -19.71 -7.84
C ALA A 174 9.51 -18.38 -7.08
N ASN A 175 10.47 -18.08 -6.20
CA ASN A 175 10.62 -16.80 -5.53
C ASN A 175 11.03 -15.71 -6.52
N GLU A 176 12.05 -15.95 -7.35
CA GLU A 176 12.46 -15.07 -8.45
C GLU A 176 11.27 -14.75 -9.39
N TRP A 177 10.48 -15.76 -9.76
CA TRP A 177 9.26 -15.57 -10.55
C TRP A 177 8.15 -14.82 -9.78
N MET A 178 7.99 -15.09 -8.48
CA MET A 178 7.03 -14.37 -7.63
C MET A 178 7.45 -12.93 -7.33
N GLU A 179 8.74 -12.62 -7.25
CA GLU A 179 9.30 -11.27 -7.13
C GLU A 179 9.11 -10.52 -8.46
N ARG A 180 9.40 -11.15 -9.61
CA ARG A 180 9.10 -10.56 -10.93
C ARG A 180 7.58 -10.34 -11.14
N MET A 181 6.71 -11.19 -10.57
CA MET A 181 5.24 -11.00 -10.54
C MET A 181 4.77 -9.95 -9.51
N ARG A 182 5.48 -9.79 -8.38
CA ARG A 182 5.22 -8.75 -7.37
C ARG A 182 5.69 -7.37 -7.82
N ASN A 183 6.74 -7.29 -8.64
CA ASN A 183 7.19 -6.04 -9.26
C ASN A 183 6.29 -5.66 -10.44
N ARG A 184 5.85 -6.61 -11.29
CA ARG A 184 4.79 -6.38 -12.29
C ARG A 184 3.38 -6.16 -11.71
N GLY A 185 3.26 -5.86 -10.42
CA GLY A 185 2.00 -5.56 -9.76
C GLY A 185 2.12 -4.38 -8.81
N ARG A 186 1.29 -3.35 -9.02
CA ARG A 186 1.07 -2.15 -8.16
C ARG A 186 0.59 -2.47 -6.71
N SER A 187 0.74 -3.70 -6.22
CA SER A 187 0.08 -4.17 -4.99
C SER A 187 0.97 -5.00 -4.05
N SER A 188 2.29 -5.08 -4.28
CA SER A 188 3.20 -5.75 -3.32
C SER A 188 3.70 -4.83 -2.19
N SER A 189 3.53 -3.50 -2.31
CA SER A 189 3.92 -2.50 -1.31
C SER A 189 2.93 -2.39 -0.13
N SER A 190 2.38 -3.50 0.38
CA SER A 190 1.33 -3.45 1.43
C SER A 190 1.88 -2.97 2.77
N LEU A 191 1.81 -1.66 3.01
CA LEU A 191 2.05 -1.01 4.31
C LEU A 191 0.82 -1.14 5.24
N SER A 192 0.19 -2.31 5.24
CA SER A 192 -1.02 -2.62 6.02
C SER A 192 -0.99 -4.11 6.33
N PHE A 193 -1.11 -4.45 7.61
CA PHE A 193 -0.94 -5.80 8.14
C PHE A 193 -2.00 -6.06 9.23
N ASP A 194 -2.58 -7.26 9.28
CA ASP A 194 -3.49 -7.66 10.36
C ASP A 194 -2.77 -7.86 11.70
N GLN A 195 -1.45 -8.08 11.64
CA GLN A 195 -0.52 -8.25 12.76
C GLN A 195 0.83 -7.61 12.36
N PRO A 196 1.48 -6.82 13.23
CA PRO A 196 2.73 -6.16 12.89
C PRO A 196 3.84 -7.21 12.57
N PRO A 197 4.66 -6.99 11.53
CA PRO A 197 5.67 -7.97 11.11
C PRO A 197 6.89 -8.05 12.05
N SER A 198 7.16 -6.99 12.81
CA SER A 198 8.28 -6.92 13.75
C SER A 198 8.00 -5.95 14.90
N LEU A 199 8.80 -6.03 15.96
CA LEU A 199 8.69 -5.20 17.15
C LEU A 199 8.75 -3.70 16.84
N ARG A 200 9.66 -3.25 15.97
CA ARG A 200 9.75 -1.81 15.61
C ARG A 200 8.44 -1.30 15.01
N ILE A 201 7.84 -2.05 14.09
CA ILE A 201 6.55 -1.69 13.48
C ILE A 201 5.42 -1.73 14.50
N ALA A 202 5.39 -2.76 15.36
CA ALA A 202 4.41 -2.88 16.43
C ALA A 202 4.42 -1.68 17.39
N LEU A 203 5.60 -1.12 17.66
CA LEU A 203 5.74 0.06 18.51
C LEU A 203 5.40 1.37 17.77
N MET A 204 5.58 1.44 16.45
CA MET A 204 5.04 2.54 15.63
C MET A 204 3.51 2.51 15.60
N ASP A 205 2.89 1.32 15.58
CA ASP A 205 1.45 1.15 15.76
C ASP A 205 0.99 1.58 17.16
N VAL A 206 1.72 1.22 18.22
CA VAL A 206 1.43 1.71 19.58
C VAL A 206 1.51 3.25 19.65
N LEU A 207 2.53 3.89 19.06
CA LEU A 207 2.60 5.35 18.98
C LEU A 207 1.41 5.96 18.22
N LYS A 208 0.97 5.31 17.14
CA LYS A 208 -0.20 5.72 16.35
C LYS A 208 -1.49 5.67 17.15
N GLU A 209 -1.73 4.60 17.92
CA GLU A 209 -2.94 4.43 18.73
C GLU A 209 -2.92 5.25 20.03
N ILE A 210 -1.74 5.60 20.57
CA ILE A 210 -1.59 6.61 21.64
C ILE A 210 -1.90 8.01 21.11
N GLY A 211 -1.30 8.36 19.96
CA GLY A 211 -1.47 9.65 19.30
C GLY A 211 -0.95 10.86 20.10
N GLY A 212 -1.29 12.06 19.63
CA GLY A 212 -0.88 13.31 20.27
C GLY A 212 0.59 13.66 20.05
N SER A 213 0.93 14.92 20.36
CA SER A 213 2.16 15.55 19.87
C SER A 213 3.46 14.89 20.31
N ASN A 214 3.48 14.16 21.43
CA ASN A 214 4.66 13.38 21.86
C ASN A 214 4.90 12.15 20.97
N ALA A 215 3.83 11.41 20.65
CA ALA A 215 3.92 10.23 19.80
C ALA A 215 4.11 10.61 18.33
N GLU A 216 3.42 11.66 17.87
CA GLU A 216 3.61 12.26 16.54
C GLU A 216 5.07 12.71 16.32
N ALA A 217 5.65 13.44 17.29
CA ALA A 217 7.05 13.85 17.23
C ALA A 217 8.03 12.67 17.27
N THR A 218 7.70 11.60 18.01
CA THR A 218 8.50 10.37 18.04
C THR A 218 8.47 9.64 16.70
N LEU A 219 7.32 9.57 16.04
CA LEU A 219 7.20 9.06 14.66
C LEU A 219 7.99 9.94 13.67
N GLY A 220 7.89 11.27 13.76
CA GLY A 220 8.71 12.19 12.98
C GLY A 220 10.22 11.99 13.18
N GLU A 221 10.66 11.65 14.39
CA GLU A 221 12.05 11.35 14.68
C GLU A 221 12.53 10.05 13.99
N VAL A 222 11.69 9.01 13.92
CA VAL A 222 12.02 7.76 13.19
C VAL A 222 12.39 8.06 11.73
N LEU A 223 11.63 8.92 11.04
CA LEU A 223 11.91 9.30 9.65
C LEU A 223 13.34 9.84 9.48
N SER A 224 13.81 10.65 10.44
CA SER A 224 15.13 11.29 10.40
C SER A 224 16.30 10.40 10.86
N LYS A 225 16.04 9.18 11.35
CA LYS A 225 17.05 8.31 11.96
C LYS A 225 17.08 6.88 11.43
N THR A 226 15.97 6.37 10.87
CA THR A 226 15.93 4.99 10.42
C THR A 226 16.73 4.79 9.13
N ALA A 227 17.62 3.81 9.13
CA ALA A 227 18.34 3.37 7.92
C ALA A 227 17.48 2.49 7.00
N ARG A 228 16.23 2.21 7.38
CA ARG A 228 15.35 1.22 6.72
C ARG A 228 14.26 1.91 5.91
N GLY A 229 14.34 1.83 4.58
CA GLY A 229 13.35 2.46 3.70
C GLY A 229 11.92 1.96 3.89
N PHE A 230 11.73 0.72 4.36
CA PHE A 230 10.43 0.20 4.79
C PHE A 230 9.84 0.98 5.97
N GLU A 231 10.65 1.34 6.97
CA GLU A 231 10.20 2.13 8.12
C GLU A 231 9.90 3.57 7.71
N VAL A 232 10.70 4.18 6.81
CA VAL A 232 10.39 5.50 6.23
C VAL A 232 9.00 5.49 5.57
N ALA A 233 8.74 4.48 4.73
CA ALA A 233 7.46 4.33 4.04
C ALA A 233 6.28 4.05 4.99
N TYR A 234 6.49 3.19 5.98
CA TYR A 234 5.48 2.86 6.98
C TYR A 234 5.10 4.08 7.82
N VAL A 235 6.09 4.77 8.38
CA VAL A 235 5.87 5.95 9.20
C VAL A 235 5.27 7.10 8.38
N ALA A 236 5.75 7.35 7.16
CA ALA A 236 5.18 8.36 6.27
C ALA A 236 3.67 8.12 6.04
N LYS A 237 3.27 6.88 5.71
CA LYS A 237 1.85 6.53 5.56
C LYS A 237 1.07 6.73 6.87
N THR A 238 1.65 6.31 7.99
CA THR A 238 1.03 6.41 9.32
C THR A 238 0.78 7.86 9.75
N VAL A 239 1.80 8.73 9.68
CA VAL A 239 1.63 10.15 10.08
C VAL A 239 0.68 10.89 9.14
N ARG A 240 0.69 10.58 7.84
CA ARG A 240 -0.32 11.10 6.89
C ARG A 240 -1.74 10.68 7.26
N SER A 241 -1.93 9.42 7.69
CA SER A 241 -3.21 8.91 8.14
C SER A 241 -3.66 9.44 9.51
N MET A 242 -2.77 10.00 10.31
CA MET A 242 -3.08 10.59 11.62
C MET A 242 -3.32 12.10 11.55
N ILE A 243 -2.48 12.83 10.81
CA ILE A 243 -2.34 14.29 10.88
C ILE A 243 -2.83 14.98 9.58
N GLY A 244 -2.65 14.33 8.42
CA GLY A 244 -3.04 14.86 7.09
C GLY A 244 -1.98 14.65 6.01
N ASP A 245 -2.36 14.80 4.74
CA ASP A 245 -1.57 14.37 3.56
C ASP A 245 -0.13 14.96 3.42
N ASP A 246 0.15 16.11 4.03
CA ASP A 246 1.48 16.76 4.04
C ASP A 246 2.30 16.53 5.32
N ALA A 247 1.79 15.74 6.28
CA ALA A 247 2.44 15.51 7.57
C ALA A 247 3.83 14.91 7.42
N TYR A 248 4.85 15.56 7.99
CA TYR A 248 6.27 15.19 7.86
C TYR A 248 6.77 14.99 6.41
N ARG A 249 6.13 15.64 5.42
CA ARG A 249 6.51 15.56 3.99
C ARG A 249 8.00 15.85 3.77
N LYS A 250 8.55 16.85 4.46
CA LYS A 250 9.96 17.25 4.32
C LYS A 250 10.91 16.17 4.85
N GLU A 251 10.62 15.64 6.03
CA GLU A 251 11.44 14.65 6.72
C GLU A 251 11.40 13.31 5.99
N ALA A 252 10.23 12.87 5.54
CA ALA A 252 10.07 11.64 4.77
C ALA A 252 10.73 11.71 3.37
N ILE A 253 10.60 12.83 2.65
CA ILE A 253 11.29 13.02 1.36
C ILE A 253 12.81 13.08 1.56
N ALA A 254 13.31 13.81 2.57
CA ALA A 254 14.74 13.89 2.84
C ALA A 254 15.35 12.51 3.15
N ALA A 255 14.67 11.70 3.96
CA ALA A 255 15.08 10.33 4.26
C ALA A 255 15.07 9.43 3.01
N ALA A 256 14.06 9.57 2.14
CA ALA A 256 13.99 8.82 0.89
C ALA A 256 15.07 9.24 -0.11
N HIS A 257 15.35 10.54 -0.26
CA HIS A 257 16.44 11.06 -1.09
C HIS A 257 17.80 10.52 -0.64
N ASP A 258 18.08 10.58 0.67
CA ASP A 258 19.37 10.14 1.21
C ASP A 258 19.54 8.62 1.08
N LEU A 259 18.56 7.81 1.52
CA LEU A 259 18.69 6.35 1.46
C LEU A 259 18.62 5.77 0.03
N LEU A 260 18.06 6.49 -0.95
CA LEU A 260 18.18 6.13 -2.37
C LEU A 260 19.54 6.50 -2.97
N SER A 261 20.12 7.63 -2.56
CA SER A 261 21.41 8.13 -3.06
C SER A 261 22.61 7.44 -2.39
N ASN A 262 22.47 7.13 -1.11
CA ASN A 262 23.48 6.56 -0.21
C ASN A 262 22.92 5.30 0.50
N PRO A 263 22.68 4.18 -0.20
CA PRO A 263 22.09 2.99 0.42
C PRO A 263 22.94 2.43 1.58
N ILE A 264 22.31 2.21 2.73
CA ILE A 264 22.97 1.69 3.93
C ILE A 264 22.81 0.17 4.01
N GLU A 265 23.91 -0.57 4.18
CA GLU A 265 23.85 -2.02 4.44
C GLU A 265 23.29 -2.29 5.85
N ILE A 266 22.14 -2.97 5.91
CA ILE A 266 21.47 -3.35 7.15
C ILE A 266 22.00 -4.72 7.61
N PRO A 267 22.57 -4.85 8.83
CA PRO A 267 22.99 -6.14 9.37
C PRO A 267 21.81 -7.11 9.52
N ASN A 268 21.96 -8.34 9.03
CA ASN A 268 20.93 -9.38 9.00
C ASN A 268 19.60 -8.92 8.35
N PRO A 269 19.60 -8.55 7.05
CA PRO A 269 18.47 -7.90 6.41
C PRO A 269 17.26 -8.83 6.20
N ASN A 270 16.09 -8.37 6.66
CA ASN A 270 14.82 -9.08 6.55
C ASN A 270 14.24 -9.02 5.12
N THR A 271 12.99 -9.46 4.93
CA THR A 271 12.35 -9.47 3.59
C THR A 271 11.94 -8.07 3.11
N PHE A 272 11.69 -7.13 4.01
CA PHE A 272 11.35 -5.73 3.71
C PHE A 272 12.59 -4.92 3.36
N ASP A 273 13.70 -5.13 4.08
CA ASP A 273 14.99 -4.47 3.86
C ASP A 273 15.50 -4.69 2.43
N ARG A 274 15.33 -5.91 1.89
CA ARG A 274 15.64 -6.25 0.48
C ARG A 274 14.84 -5.46 -0.54
N ASN A 275 13.67 -4.96 -0.15
CA ASN A 275 12.78 -4.15 -0.98
C ASN A 275 12.86 -2.65 -0.63
N SER A 276 13.88 -2.23 0.14
CA SER A 276 14.04 -0.85 0.63
C SER A 276 13.93 0.20 -0.49
N LYS A 277 14.63 0.02 -1.63
CA LYS A 277 14.54 0.92 -2.81
C LYS A 277 13.09 1.17 -3.24
N ARG A 278 12.28 0.12 -3.35
CA ARG A 278 10.85 0.23 -3.69
C ARG A 278 10.06 0.94 -2.62
N TYR A 279 10.28 0.64 -1.34
CA TYR A 279 9.63 1.37 -0.25
C TYR A 279 9.90 2.88 -0.29
N LEU A 280 11.13 3.29 -0.62
CA LEU A 280 11.50 4.70 -0.77
C LEU A 280 10.88 5.37 -2.00
N PHE A 281 10.82 4.70 -3.17
CA PHE A 281 10.09 5.24 -4.32
C PHE A 281 8.58 5.41 -4.05
N ASN A 282 7.93 4.46 -3.35
CA ASN A 282 6.54 4.67 -2.91
C ASN A 282 6.39 5.93 -2.02
N VAL A 283 7.42 6.39 -1.30
CA VAL A 283 7.37 7.66 -0.51
C VAL A 283 7.41 8.88 -1.42
N LEU A 284 8.26 8.86 -2.45
CA LEU A 284 8.32 9.94 -3.44
C LEU A 284 7.01 10.04 -4.23
N GLU A 285 6.42 8.90 -4.60
CA GLU A 285 5.07 8.81 -5.19
C GLU A 285 3.99 9.36 -4.23
N MET A 286 3.99 8.91 -2.97
CA MET A 286 2.99 9.28 -1.95
C MET A 286 2.92 10.79 -1.66
N TYR A 287 4.03 11.51 -1.82
CA TYR A 287 4.08 12.97 -1.70
C TYR A 287 4.19 13.71 -3.05
N ASN A 288 4.07 13.01 -4.18
CA ASN A 288 4.29 13.51 -5.55
C ASN A 288 5.57 14.38 -5.63
N ASP A 289 6.69 13.86 -5.14
CA ASP A 289 7.97 14.57 -5.16
C ASP A 289 8.66 14.46 -6.52
N GLN A 290 8.69 15.57 -7.25
CA GLN A 290 9.40 15.70 -8.51
C GLN A 290 10.89 16.06 -8.32
N THR A 291 11.36 16.34 -7.10
CA THR A 291 12.74 16.81 -6.90
C THR A 291 13.80 15.71 -7.04
N PHE A 292 13.42 14.43 -6.98
CA PHE A 292 14.33 13.30 -7.23
C PHE A 292 14.45 12.88 -8.71
N ILE A 293 13.64 13.43 -9.62
CA ILE A 293 13.54 12.96 -11.03
C ILE A 293 14.92 12.85 -11.69
N GLN A 294 15.75 13.90 -11.65
CA GLN A 294 17.06 13.90 -12.32
C GLN A 294 18.01 12.80 -11.80
N ILE A 295 17.90 12.42 -10.53
CA ILE A 295 18.69 11.34 -9.94
C ILE A 295 18.10 9.98 -10.36
N ALA A 296 16.78 9.84 -10.32
CA ALA A 296 16.06 8.65 -10.79
C ALA A 296 16.32 8.35 -12.27
N GLN A 297 16.40 9.37 -13.14
CA GLN A 297 16.77 9.22 -14.55
C GLN A 297 18.13 8.51 -14.73
N GLY A 298 19.09 8.79 -13.85
CA GLY A 298 20.39 8.10 -13.80
C GLY A 298 20.36 6.68 -13.22
N MET A 299 19.22 6.25 -12.65
CA MET A 299 19.00 4.90 -12.12
C MET A 299 18.13 4.01 -13.02
N LEU A 300 17.62 4.54 -14.15
CA LEU A 300 16.60 3.87 -14.97
C LEU A 300 17.12 2.60 -15.67
N VAL A 301 18.36 2.65 -16.18
CA VAL A 301 19.03 1.50 -16.80
C VAL A 301 20.07 0.95 -15.84
N THR A 302 20.05 -0.37 -15.60
CA THR A 302 21.00 -1.05 -14.71
C THR A 302 22.32 -1.39 -15.43
N ASP A 303 23.38 -1.65 -14.65
CA ASP A 303 24.70 -2.06 -15.16
C ASP A 303 24.67 -3.31 -16.06
N ASP A 304 23.65 -4.16 -15.93
CA ASP A 304 23.45 -5.37 -16.74
C ASP A 304 22.46 -5.18 -17.92
N GLY A 305 22.12 -3.93 -18.26
CA GLY A 305 21.32 -3.59 -19.44
C GLY A 305 19.83 -3.89 -19.31
N LYS A 306 19.29 -3.88 -18.08
CA LYS A 306 17.86 -3.97 -17.81
C LYS A 306 17.27 -2.60 -17.46
N ILE A 307 15.94 -2.55 -17.41
CA ILE A 307 15.22 -1.44 -16.78
C ILE A 307 14.99 -1.77 -15.30
N ASP A 308 15.22 -0.81 -14.41
CA ASP A 308 14.65 -0.89 -13.06
C ASP A 308 13.20 -0.41 -13.11
N ASN A 309 12.25 -1.34 -13.17
CA ASN A 309 10.82 -1.02 -13.19
C ASN A 309 10.37 -0.14 -12.02
N THR A 310 11.03 -0.19 -10.85
CA THR A 310 10.71 0.70 -9.72
C THR A 310 10.99 2.16 -10.05
N VAL A 311 12.07 2.39 -10.80
CA VAL A 311 12.48 3.71 -11.27
C VAL A 311 11.60 4.16 -12.43
N LEU A 312 11.23 3.26 -13.34
CA LEU A 312 10.30 3.55 -14.43
C LEU A 312 8.90 3.91 -13.91
N ASP A 313 8.35 3.14 -12.96
CA ASP A 313 7.04 3.40 -12.33
C ASP A 313 7.00 4.83 -11.74
N TYR A 314 8.00 5.22 -10.94
CA TYR A 314 8.12 6.58 -10.39
C TYR A 314 8.27 7.66 -11.48
N LEU A 315 9.11 7.40 -12.49
CA LEU A 315 9.33 8.34 -13.59
C LEU A 315 8.06 8.56 -14.42
N ASP A 316 7.22 7.55 -14.60
CA ASP A 316 5.93 7.65 -15.29
C ASP A 316 4.85 8.33 -14.41
N ASP A 317 4.60 7.83 -13.20
CA ASP A 317 3.51 8.32 -12.35
C ASP A 317 3.78 9.72 -11.74
N VAL A 318 5.04 10.09 -11.49
CA VAL A 318 5.41 11.37 -10.84
C VAL A 318 6.08 12.35 -11.81
N GLY A 319 7.05 11.89 -12.58
CA GLY A 319 7.79 12.73 -13.54
C GLY A 319 7.05 13.00 -14.85
N LYS A 320 6.27 12.02 -15.32
CA LYS A 320 5.39 12.13 -16.50
C LYS A 320 6.19 12.57 -17.73
N GLU A 321 5.70 13.55 -18.46
CA GLU A 321 6.36 14.11 -19.64
C GLU A 321 7.78 14.65 -19.37
N GLN A 322 8.13 15.04 -18.13
CA GLN A 322 9.49 15.45 -17.77
C GLN A 322 10.50 14.28 -17.81
N SER A 323 10.01 13.04 -17.70
CA SER A 323 10.80 11.81 -17.81
C SER A 323 11.03 11.36 -19.25
N MET A 324 10.33 11.96 -20.22
CA MET A 324 10.31 11.51 -21.61
C MET A 324 11.71 11.46 -22.23
N ASP A 325 12.59 12.41 -21.89
CA ASP A 325 13.97 12.38 -22.42
C ASP A 325 14.73 11.15 -21.90
N ALA A 326 14.74 10.87 -20.60
CA ALA A 326 15.44 9.71 -20.06
C ALA A 326 14.88 8.37 -20.56
N ILE A 327 13.55 8.26 -20.69
CA ILE A 327 12.88 7.10 -21.32
C ILE A 327 13.36 6.93 -22.77
N TYR A 328 13.45 8.03 -23.51
CA TYR A 328 13.91 8.02 -24.90
C TYR A 328 15.41 7.74 -25.06
N GLN A 329 16.27 8.28 -24.19
CA GLN A 329 17.70 7.97 -24.17
C GLN A 329 17.94 6.51 -23.80
N ALA A 330 17.20 5.95 -22.84
CA ALA A 330 17.25 4.53 -22.49
C ALA A 330 16.87 3.66 -23.70
N PHE A 331 15.77 3.98 -24.39
CA PHE A 331 15.34 3.32 -25.62
C PHE A 331 16.39 3.40 -26.74
N LYS A 332 16.94 4.59 -27.01
CA LYS A 332 17.95 4.80 -28.06
C LYS A 332 19.35 4.28 -27.73
N SER A 333 19.65 4.00 -26.47
CA SER A 333 20.97 3.50 -26.06
C SER A 333 21.35 2.16 -26.70
N GLY A 334 20.36 1.33 -27.05
CA GLY A 334 20.58 -0.06 -27.47
C GLY A 334 21.06 -0.99 -26.35
N ASN A 335 21.23 -0.48 -25.11
CA ASN A 335 21.66 -1.28 -23.95
C ASN A 335 20.53 -2.16 -23.42
N VAL A 336 19.29 -1.62 -23.43
CA VAL A 336 18.10 -2.37 -23.02
C VAL A 336 17.77 -3.40 -24.10
N THR A 337 17.88 -4.69 -23.78
CA THR A 337 17.76 -5.79 -24.76
C THR A 337 16.83 -6.93 -24.35
N ASP A 338 16.43 -7.06 -23.07
CA ASP A 338 15.29 -7.93 -22.72
C ASP A 338 14.03 -7.31 -23.33
N ARG A 339 13.34 -8.08 -24.19
CA ARG A 339 12.11 -7.64 -24.84
C ARG A 339 11.04 -7.20 -23.85
N GLY A 340 10.95 -7.83 -22.68
CA GLY A 340 9.98 -7.43 -21.65
C GLY A 340 10.28 -6.06 -21.06
N ASP A 341 11.55 -5.75 -20.85
CA ASP A 341 12.01 -4.47 -20.33
C ASP A 341 11.86 -3.37 -21.41
N LEU A 342 12.06 -3.71 -22.69
CA LEU A 342 11.73 -2.85 -23.83
C LEU A 342 10.23 -2.68 -24.09
N GLU A 343 9.40 -3.69 -23.78
CA GLU A 343 7.94 -3.59 -23.86
C GLU A 343 7.42 -2.62 -22.78
N ASP A 344 7.87 -2.80 -21.53
CA ASP A 344 7.54 -1.94 -20.40
C ASP A 344 8.03 -0.47 -20.65
N LEU A 345 9.25 -0.27 -21.18
CA LEU A 345 9.80 1.05 -21.52
C LEU A 345 9.09 1.71 -22.72
N ALA A 346 8.68 0.92 -23.72
CA ALA A 346 7.99 1.41 -24.89
C ALA A 346 6.59 1.94 -24.55
N GLU A 347 5.84 1.20 -23.71
CA GLU A 347 4.51 1.58 -23.23
C GLU A 347 4.57 2.94 -22.50
N ALA A 348 5.50 3.09 -21.54
CA ALA A 348 5.71 4.36 -20.82
C ALA A 348 6.12 5.55 -21.72
N GLY A 349 6.90 5.30 -22.79
CA GLY A 349 7.34 6.35 -23.71
C GLY A 349 6.26 6.82 -24.69
N VAL A 350 5.47 5.90 -25.27
CA VAL A 350 4.46 6.27 -26.28
C VAL A 350 3.14 6.76 -25.68
N LYS A 351 2.96 6.64 -24.36
CA LYS A 351 1.86 7.25 -23.59
C LYS A 351 1.63 8.72 -23.94
N TYR A 352 2.70 9.48 -24.15
CA TYR A 352 2.67 10.90 -24.53
C TYR A 352 2.57 11.15 -26.05
N ALA A 353 2.43 10.10 -26.87
CA ALA A 353 2.23 10.25 -28.31
C ALA A 353 0.87 10.92 -28.62
N GLY A 354 0.86 11.76 -29.66
CA GLY A 354 -0.22 12.69 -29.98
C GLY A 354 0.00 14.10 -29.42
N SER A 355 0.61 14.24 -28.24
CA SER A 355 0.89 15.54 -27.61
C SER A 355 2.38 15.91 -27.57
N ASN A 356 3.27 14.96 -27.26
CA ASN A 356 4.70 15.19 -27.12
C ASN A 356 5.49 14.80 -28.40
N PRO A 357 6.33 15.70 -28.98
CA PRO A 357 7.09 15.41 -30.19
C PRO A 357 8.12 14.26 -30.07
N GLN A 358 8.70 14.04 -28.89
CA GLN A 358 9.71 13.00 -28.64
C GLN A 358 9.05 11.62 -28.49
N ALA A 359 7.88 11.55 -27.85
CA ALA A 359 7.03 10.36 -27.86
C ALA A 359 6.52 10.02 -29.28
N ASN A 360 6.15 11.04 -30.08
CA ASN A 360 5.79 10.85 -31.49
C ASN A 360 6.96 10.26 -32.31
N GLN A 361 8.19 10.73 -32.07
CA GLN A 361 9.37 10.17 -32.71
C GLN A 361 9.64 8.73 -32.26
N MET A 362 9.53 8.43 -30.96
CA MET A 362 9.69 7.10 -30.39
C MET A 362 8.67 6.10 -30.98
N PHE A 363 7.40 6.50 -31.09
CA PHE A 363 6.36 5.71 -31.77
C PHE A 363 6.76 5.37 -33.22
N ASN A 364 7.17 6.37 -33.99
CA ASN A 364 7.56 6.18 -35.40
C ASN A 364 8.78 5.26 -35.54
N GLU A 365 9.78 5.40 -34.67
CA GLU A 365 11.01 4.58 -34.67
C GLU A 365 10.74 3.12 -34.24
N ILE A 366 9.82 2.89 -33.30
CA ILE A 366 9.36 1.55 -32.90
C ILE A 366 8.62 0.86 -34.06
N MET A 367 7.66 1.56 -34.68
CA MET A 367 6.78 0.99 -35.69
C MET A 367 7.43 0.83 -37.06
N SER A 368 8.42 1.65 -37.40
CA SER A 368 9.16 1.58 -38.68
C SER A 368 10.41 0.67 -38.64
N SER A 369 10.67 0.01 -37.52
CA SER A 369 11.83 -0.87 -37.32
C SER A 369 11.47 -2.34 -37.57
N ASP A 370 12.20 -2.99 -38.48
CA ASP A 370 12.09 -4.43 -38.73
C ASP A 370 12.70 -5.28 -37.60
N ASP A 371 13.66 -4.74 -36.85
CA ASP A 371 14.35 -5.41 -35.72
C ASP A 371 13.49 -5.45 -34.43
N THR A 372 12.33 -4.78 -34.41
CA THR A 372 11.45 -4.66 -33.22
C THR A 372 10.42 -5.80 -33.15
N ASP A 373 10.47 -6.63 -32.09
CA ASP A 373 9.50 -7.73 -31.87
C ASP A 373 8.04 -7.24 -31.85
N MET A 374 7.17 -7.98 -32.55
CA MET A 374 5.74 -7.72 -32.68
C MET A 374 5.00 -7.51 -31.36
N ARG A 375 5.48 -8.04 -30.22
CA ARG A 375 4.95 -7.70 -28.88
C ARG A 375 5.12 -6.23 -28.53
N VAL A 376 6.31 -5.68 -28.74
CA VAL A 376 6.62 -4.27 -28.43
C VAL A 376 5.78 -3.36 -29.33
N LYS A 377 5.74 -3.66 -30.64
CA LYS A 377 4.84 -2.98 -31.59
C LYS A 377 3.37 -3.05 -31.16
N TRP A 378 2.89 -4.21 -30.70
CA TRP A 378 1.50 -4.39 -30.28
C TRP A 378 1.15 -3.66 -28.97
N SER A 379 2.00 -3.71 -27.94
CA SER A 379 1.75 -3.00 -26.69
C SER A 379 1.79 -1.48 -26.89
N VAL A 380 2.67 -0.98 -27.77
CA VAL A 380 2.64 0.41 -28.27
C VAL A 380 1.34 0.74 -29.02
N LEU A 381 0.88 -0.11 -29.93
CA LEU A 381 -0.40 0.09 -30.62
C LEU A 381 -1.62 0.05 -29.68
N ARG A 382 -1.53 -0.66 -28.55
CA ARG A 382 -2.56 -0.64 -27.50
C ARG A 382 -2.57 0.70 -26.76
N GLU A 383 -1.41 1.20 -26.37
CA GLU A 383 -1.28 2.48 -25.66
C GLU A 383 -1.78 3.66 -26.49
N MET A 384 -1.67 3.59 -27.83
CA MET A 384 -2.27 4.60 -28.71
C MET A 384 -3.79 4.75 -28.54
N ASP A 385 -4.51 3.70 -28.09
CA ASP A 385 -5.94 3.79 -27.79
C ASP A 385 -6.23 4.43 -26.41
N ASP A 386 -5.29 4.45 -25.46
CA ASP A 386 -5.54 4.94 -24.10
C ASP A 386 -5.55 6.48 -24.03
N SER A 387 -6.69 7.06 -24.43
CA SER A 387 -7.06 8.46 -24.23
C SER A 387 -8.55 8.66 -24.46
N ASP A 388 -9.14 9.63 -23.74
CA ASP A 388 -10.47 10.17 -24.01
C ASP A 388 -10.42 11.54 -24.74
N ASP A 389 -9.22 12.13 -24.93
CA ASP A 389 -9.06 13.42 -25.60
C ASP A 389 -9.09 13.24 -27.13
N THR A 390 -10.15 13.73 -27.78
CA THR A 390 -10.35 13.63 -29.22
C THR A 390 -9.22 14.25 -30.05
N ALA A 391 -8.54 15.30 -29.57
CA ALA A 391 -7.42 15.93 -30.27
C ALA A 391 -6.13 15.09 -30.15
N VAL A 392 -5.92 14.43 -29.01
CA VAL A 392 -4.85 13.44 -28.84
C VAL A 392 -5.12 12.22 -29.72
N LEU A 393 -6.34 11.66 -29.70
CA LEU A 393 -6.75 10.52 -30.53
C LEU A 393 -6.60 10.82 -32.03
N GLN A 394 -7.02 12.00 -32.51
CA GLN A 394 -6.79 12.42 -33.90
C GLN A 394 -5.30 12.51 -34.24
N SER A 395 -4.48 13.03 -33.32
CA SER A 395 -3.03 13.13 -33.52
C SER A 395 -2.35 11.75 -33.54
N ARG A 396 -2.79 10.82 -32.68
CA ARG A 396 -2.35 9.42 -32.66
C ARG A 396 -2.78 8.66 -33.92
N LEU A 397 -4.01 8.85 -34.41
CA LEU A 397 -4.48 8.28 -35.68
C LEU A 397 -3.68 8.81 -36.87
N ASN A 398 -3.33 10.10 -36.88
CA ASN A 398 -2.46 10.68 -37.90
C ASN A 398 -1.05 10.07 -37.87
N LEU A 399 -0.46 9.80 -36.70
CA LEU A 399 0.83 9.10 -36.60
C LEU A 399 0.74 7.69 -37.19
N MET A 400 -0.25 6.91 -36.77
CA MET A 400 -0.48 5.55 -37.28
C MET A 400 -0.70 5.51 -38.80
N SER A 401 -1.44 6.47 -39.34
CA SER A 401 -1.72 6.58 -40.79
C SER A 401 -0.50 6.97 -41.64
N ASN A 402 0.58 7.48 -41.02
CA ASN A 402 1.83 7.82 -41.70
C ASN A 402 2.86 6.68 -41.70
N ILE A 403 2.66 5.61 -40.92
CA ILE A 403 3.53 4.43 -40.96
C ILE A 403 3.27 3.68 -42.29
N GLN A 404 4.34 3.35 -43.01
CA GLN A 404 4.21 2.56 -44.23
C GLN A 404 3.93 1.09 -43.87
N PRO A 405 2.95 0.42 -44.52
CA PRO A 405 2.67 -0.98 -44.25
C PRO A 405 3.85 -1.86 -44.70
N GLY A 406 4.48 -2.56 -43.77
CA GLY A 406 5.61 -3.45 -44.03
C GLY A 406 5.20 -4.78 -44.68
N GLU A 407 6.17 -5.67 -44.92
CA GLU A 407 5.88 -7.01 -45.47
C GLU A 407 5.12 -7.92 -44.47
N ASN A 408 5.16 -7.60 -43.18
CA ASN A 408 4.51 -8.38 -42.13
C ASN A 408 2.98 -8.14 -42.10
N GLU A 409 2.23 -9.03 -42.76
CA GLU A 409 0.76 -9.02 -42.78
C GLU A 409 0.12 -9.00 -41.37
N ALA A 410 0.81 -9.52 -40.34
CA ALA A 410 0.31 -9.51 -38.98
C ALA A 410 0.41 -8.14 -38.30
N GLU A 411 1.51 -7.41 -38.51
CA GLU A 411 1.66 -6.02 -38.07
C GLU A 411 0.60 -5.14 -38.73
N ASN A 412 0.46 -5.26 -40.06
CA ASN A 412 -0.52 -4.50 -40.83
C ASN A 412 -1.97 -4.73 -40.34
N LYS A 413 -2.33 -5.98 -40.00
CA LYS A 413 -3.67 -6.31 -39.47
C LYS A 413 -3.91 -5.76 -38.07
N VAL A 414 -2.92 -5.84 -37.16
CA VAL A 414 -3.06 -5.28 -35.81
C VAL A 414 -3.09 -3.75 -35.86
N MET A 415 -2.26 -3.11 -36.69
CA MET A 415 -2.30 -1.66 -36.90
C MET A 415 -3.67 -1.19 -37.41
N GLN A 416 -4.21 -1.82 -38.46
CA GLN A 416 -5.55 -1.51 -38.97
C GLN A 416 -6.66 -1.70 -37.93
N MET A 417 -6.56 -2.72 -37.08
CA MET A 417 -7.51 -2.99 -36.01
C MET A 417 -7.54 -1.86 -34.96
N TYR A 418 -6.38 -1.31 -34.59
CA TYR A 418 -6.30 -0.15 -33.70
C TYR A 418 -6.63 1.18 -34.40
N SER A 419 -6.28 1.37 -35.67
CA SER A 419 -6.72 2.56 -36.45
C SER A 419 -8.25 2.70 -36.44
N ARG A 420 -8.98 1.60 -36.71
CA ARG A 420 -10.45 1.59 -36.66
C ARG A 420 -11.01 1.87 -35.27
N GLN A 421 -10.33 1.44 -34.21
CA GLN A 421 -10.75 1.74 -32.85
C GLN A 421 -10.63 3.24 -32.56
N LEU A 422 -9.53 3.88 -32.98
CA LEU A 422 -9.35 5.33 -32.90
C LEU A 422 -10.38 6.09 -33.72
N GLU A 423 -10.61 5.70 -34.98
CA GLU A 423 -11.64 6.27 -35.85
C GLU A 423 -13.02 6.22 -35.18
N ALA A 424 -13.40 5.07 -34.64
CA ALA A 424 -14.68 4.90 -33.93
C ALA A 424 -14.77 5.76 -32.67
N LYS A 425 -13.73 5.81 -31.82
CA LYS A 425 -13.69 6.70 -30.64
C LYS A 425 -13.83 8.17 -31.03
N ILE A 426 -13.14 8.63 -32.08
CA ILE A 426 -13.19 10.00 -32.58
C ILE A 426 -14.59 10.36 -33.11
N ASN A 427 -15.28 9.40 -33.74
CA ASN A 427 -16.63 9.58 -34.26
C ASN A 427 -17.75 9.41 -33.21
N GLY A 428 -17.44 8.85 -32.03
CA GLY A 428 -18.42 8.47 -31.02
C GLY A 428 -19.20 7.18 -31.35
N GLU A 429 -18.59 6.29 -32.14
CA GLU A 429 -19.17 5.01 -32.60
C GLU A 429 -18.80 3.84 -31.67
N GLU A 430 -19.65 2.81 -31.59
CA GLU A 430 -19.39 1.61 -30.78
C GLU A 430 -18.47 0.63 -31.54
N PHE A 431 -17.28 0.34 -30.97
CA PHE A 431 -16.31 -0.61 -31.53
C PHE A 431 -15.98 -1.75 -30.55
N ASP A 432 -16.50 -2.95 -30.79
CA ASP A 432 -16.15 -4.13 -29.99
C ASP A 432 -14.80 -4.73 -30.42
N MET A 433 -13.73 -4.14 -29.90
CA MET A 433 -12.36 -4.64 -30.02
C MET A 433 -12.22 -6.13 -29.59
N ARG A 434 -13.05 -6.63 -28.66
CA ARG A 434 -13.01 -8.05 -28.28
C ARG A 434 -13.58 -8.96 -29.37
N ASN A 435 -14.46 -8.46 -30.24
CA ASN A 435 -14.92 -9.22 -31.41
C ASN A 435 -13.95 -9.13 -32.58
N GLU A 436 -13.25 -8.01 -32.83
CA GLU A 436 -12.21 -7.97 -33.86
C GLU A 436 -10.95 -8.76 -33.47
N MET A 437 -10.54 -8.75 -32.18
CA MET A 437 -9.51 -9.69 -31.71
C MET A 437 -9.92 -11.17 -31.88
N ARG A 438 -11.22 -11.48 -31.86
CA ARG A 438 -11.74 -12.84 -32.15
C ARG A 438 -11.83 -13.12 -33.65
N SER A 439 -12.17 -12.14 -34.49
CA SER A 439 -12.36 -12.32 -35.94
C SER A 439 -11.06 -12.73 -36.64
N LEU A 440 -9.92 -12.23 -36.15
CA LEU A 440 -8.57 -12.64 -36.57
C LEU A 440 -8.25 -14.13 -36.27
N GLY A 441 -8.88 -14.74 -35.26
CA GLY A 441 -8.75 -16.16 -34.93
C GLY A 441 -7.47 -16.57 -34.19
N THR A 442 -7.52 -17.68 -33.45
CA THR A 442 -6.43 -18.12 -32.57
C THR A 442 -5.11 -18.40 -33.30
N ASP A 443 -5.17 -18.89 -34.54
CA ASP A 443 -3.97 -19.21 -35.32
C ASP A 443 -3.23 -17.96 -35.82
N PHE A 444 -3.94 -16.84 -36.04
CA PHE A 444 -3.31 -15.54 -36.27
C PHE A 444 -2.47 -15.13 -35.06
N TRP A 445 -3.06 -15.10 -33.86
CA TRP A 445 -2.35 -14.73 -32.62
C TRP A 445 -1.21 -15.70 -32.28
N ARG A 446 -1.32 -16.98 -32.65
CA ARG A 446 -0.25 -17.98 -32.53
C ARG A 446 0.90 -17.74 -33.52
N SER A 447 0.60 -17.27 -34.73
CA SER A 447 1.60 -16.94 -35.75
C SER A 447 2.30 -15.62 -35.43
N ALA A 448 1.53 -14.53 -35.31
CA ALA A 448 1.99 -13.16 -35.14
C ALA A 448 2.95 -12.95 -33.96
N PHE A 449 2.76 -13.69 -32.87
CA PHE A 449 3.56 -13.54 -31.64
C PHE A 449 4.43 -14.76 -31.34
N GLY A 450 4.39 -15.81 -32.16
CA GLY A 450 5.02 -17.10 -31.87
C GLY A 450 4.32 -17.88 -30.75
N GLY A 451 4.05 -19.17 -31.00
CA GLY A 451 3.18 -19.96 -30.16
C GLY A 451 3.68 -20.22 -28.73
N ARG A 452 2.78 -20.04 -27.74
CA ARG A 452 2.81 -20.83 -26.50
C ARG A 452 2.89 -22.31 -26.88
N GLY A 453 3.90 -23.01 -26.37
CA GLY A 453 4.25 -24.36 -26.85
C GLY A 453 3.23 -25.44 -26.45
N ASP A 454 2.35 -25.81 -27.38
CA ASP A 454 1.60 -27.07 -27.32
C ASP A 454 2.48 -28.26 -27.74
N ASP A 455 3.54 -28.54 -26.97
CA ASP A 455 4.15 -29.88 -26.95
C ASP A 455 3.22 -30.85 -26.18
N ARG A 456 2.03 -31.07 -26.76
CA ARG A 456 1.06 -32.10 -26.33
C ARG A 456 1.27 -33.43 -27.07
N GLY A 457 2.45 -33.63 -27.64
CA GLY A 457 2.92 -34.95 -28.05
C GLY A 457 3.00 -35.88 -26.84
N ARG A 458 2.16 -36.92 -26.80
CA ARG A 458 2.31 -38.03 -25.85
C ARG A 458 3.55 -38.85 -26.23
N GLY A 459 4.73 -38.45 -25.75
CA GLY A 459 6.00 -39.05 -26.16
C GLY A 459 7.15 -38.89 -25.15
N ASP A 460 7.18 -39.82 -24.20
CA ASP A 460 8.34 -40.19 -23.35
C ASP A 460 8.93 -39.14 -22.36
N ARG A 461 9.80 -39.62 -21.45
CA ARG A 461 10.40 -38.90 -20.33
C ARG A 461 11.90 -38.62 -20.57
N GLY A 462 12.19 -37.64 -21.43
CA GLY A 462 13.54 -37.11 -21.65
C GLY A 462 13.91 -35.95 -20.71
N ARG A 463 15.21 -35.71 -20.49
CA ARG A 463 15.74 -34.56 -19.74
C ARG A 463 15.86 -33.30 -20.61
N ASP A 464 16.20 -32.19 -19.94
CA ASP A 464 16.78 -30.96 -20.50
C ASP A 464 15.88 -30.11 -21.42
N ARG A 465 15.10 -29.24 -20.77
CA ARG A 465 14.48 -28.05 -21.37
C ARG A 465 14.61 -26.83 -20.44
N GLY A 466 15.85 -26.40 -20.19
CA GLY A 466 16.14 -25.00 -19.87
C GLY A 466 16.27 -24.21 -21.17
N GLY A 467 15.63 -23.05 -21.28
CA GLY A 467 15.58 -22.30 -22.54
C GLY A 467 14.47 -21.26 -22.55
N ASP A 468 14.74 -20.11 -21.96
CA ASP A 468 13.77 -19.03 -21.77
C ASP A 468 13.36 -18.35 -23.08
N ARG A 469 12.16 -18.67 -23.57
CA ARG A 469 11.52 -18.00 -24.72
C ARG A 469 11.06 -16.56 -24.42
N ARG A 470 11.38 -16.04 -23.23
CA ARG A 470 11.33 -14.59 -22.94
C ARG A 470 12.54 -13.88 -23.53
N ASN A 471 13.71 -14.51 -23.51
CA ASN A 471 15.02 -13.96 -23.89
C ASN A 471 15.32 -14.12 -25.39
N GLN A 472 14.47 -13.58 -26.26
CA GLN A 472 14.89 -13.18 -27.61
C GLN A 472 15.29 -11.71 -27.50
N PRO A 473 16.58 -11.34 -27.72
CA PRO A 473 16.98 -9.94 -27.65
C PRO A 473 16.32 -9.15 -28.77
N THR A 474 15.58 -8.10 -28.43
CA THR A 474 15.14 -7.09 -29.40
C THR A 474 16.29 -6.09 -29.52
N VAL A 475 16.84 -5.88 -30.71
CA VAL A 475 18.05 -5.05 -30.91
C VAL A 475 17.70 -3.80 -31.69
N ILE A 476 17.28 -2.75 -30.97
CA ILE A 476 17.11 -1.42 -31.55
C ILE A 476 18.50 -0.86 -31.86
N ARG A 477 18.90 -0.90 -33.14
CA ARG A 477 20.16 -0.30 -33.59
C ARG A 477 19.96 1.20 -33.81
N GLY A 478 20.66 2.02 -33.04
CA GLY A 478 20.87 3.43 -33.39
C GLY A 478 21.59 3.55 -34.74
N GLN A 479 21.22 4.56 -35.52
CA GLN A 479 21.90 4.99 -36.75
C GLN A 479 22.95 6.06 -36.44
#